data_AF-A0A812XKZ8-F1
#
_entry.id   AF-A0A812XKZ8-F1
#
_cell.length_a   1.000
_cell.length_b   1.000
_cell.length_c   1.000
_cell.angle_alpha   90.00
_cell.angle_beta   90.00
_cell.angle_gamma   90.00
#
_symmetry.space_group_name_H-M   'P 1'
#
loop_
_entity.id
_entity.type
_entity.pdbx_description
1 polymer ?
#
loop_
_entity_poly.entity_id
_entity_poly.type
_entity_poly.pdbx_seq_one_letter_code
_entity_poly.pdbx_strand_id
1 'polypeptide(L)'
;MPPKRIVKRWESEATRRRRAALAKYRQGLNGKWESNAKKALARKVKQKSLRIGPLLARSKAVQDASAARNLAKAQKLVEVLQEADQEVLPQLLQQLAGGSPSRVTAKDRTRIPKFLRETACKFPGIKSKVKPIIQKWHKIYVEERAKQIGQKKEAVKRSRKGTPATSQSRPGLPLEPQPSEPTGPVHRSPARLQKAPMRQRRITFFMHS
;
A
#
# COMPACT_ATOMS: atom_id res chain seq x y z
N MET A 1 -0.87 -31.82 51.85
CA MET A 1 -0.97 -30.35 52.02
C MET A 1 -2.20 -29.87 51.26
N PRO A 2 -3.29 -29.45 51.93
CA PRO A 2 -4.45 -28.92 51.22
C PRO A 2 -4.11 -27.56 50.57
N PRO A 3 -4.65 -27.25 49.38
CA PRO A 3 -4.37 -25.99 48.71
C PRO A 3 -4.90 -24.81 49.54
N LYS A 4 -4.03 -23.83 49.84
CA LYS A 4 -4.40 -22.59 50.52
C LYS A 4 -5.54 -21.90 49.78
N ARG A 5 -6.70 -21.81 50.43
CA ARG A 5 -7.90 -21.14 49.91
C ARG A 5 -7.60 -19.64 49.77
N ILE A 6 -7.58 -19.13 48.54
CA ILE A 6 -7.41 -17.69 48.28
C ILE A 6 -8.67 -16.98 48.78
N VAL A 7 -8.59 -16.35 49.95
CA VAL A 7 -9.68 -15.54 50.50
C VAL A 7 -9.82 -14.29 49.62
N LYS A 8 -10.97 -14.13 48.95
CA LYS A 8 -11.32 -12.91 48.23
C LYS A 8 -11.42 -11.78 49.26
N ARG A 9 -10.36 -10.95 49.37
CA ARG A 9 -10.41 -9.72 50.15
C ARG A 9 -11.55 -8.86 49.61
N TRP A 10 -12.37 -8.32 50.51
CA TRP A 10 -13.37 -7.33 50.14
C TRP A 10 -12.65 -6.12 49.55
N GLU A 11 -12.84 -5.91 48.25
CA GLU A 11 -12.30 -4.76 47.55
C GLU A 11 -13.28 -3.62 47.67
N SER A 12 -12.79 -2.43 48.02
CA SER A 12 -13.63 -1.23 48.01
C SER A 12 -14.20 -0.98 46.62
N GLU A 13 -15.41 -0.43 46.57
CA GLU A 13 -16.07 -0.10 45.29
C GLU A 13 -15.20 0.82 44.43
N ALA A 14 -14.47 1.76 45.03
CA ALA A 14 -13.56 2.65 44.34
C ALA A 14 -12.46 1.88 43.58
N THR A 15 -11.88 0.85 44.22
CA THR A 15 -10.87 0.00 43.59
C THR A 15 -11.47 -0.82 42.45
N ARG A 16 -12.67 -1.36 42.64
CA ARG A 16 -13.40 -2.11 41.61
C ARG A 16 -13.70 -1.23 40.39
N ARG A 17 -14.19 0.00 40.60
CA ARG A 17 -14.46 0.97 39.53
C ARG A 17 -13.19 1.39 38.80
N ARG A 18 -12.10 1.65 39.52
CA ARG A 18 -10.80 2.00 38.91
C ARG A 18 -10.27 0.88 38.03
N ARG A 19 -10.34 -0.38 38.47
CA ARG A 19 -9.94 -1.53 37.62
C ARG A 19 -10.83 -1.71 36.40
N ALA A 20 -12.15 -1.57 36.56
CA ALA A 20 -13.08 -1.63 35.44
C ALA A 20 -12.79 -0.52 34.40
N ALA A 21 -12.44 0.69 34.86
CA ALA A 21 -12.02 1.79 33.99
C ALA A 21 -10.70 1.47 33.27
N LEU A 22 -9.68 0.98 33.99
CA LEU A 22 -8.39 0.57 33.40
C LEU A 22 -8.52 -0.61 32.42
N ALA A 23 -9.51 -1.49 32.60
CA ALA A 23 -9.80 -2.57 31.67
C ALA A 23 -10.37 -2.04 30.34
N LYS A 24 -11.18 -0.97 30.39
CA LYS A 24 -11.82 -0.37 29.21
C LYS A 24 -10.91 0.67 28.52
N TYR A 25 -10.17 1.45 29.30
CA TYR A 25 -9.39 2.59 28.85
C TYR A 25 -7.97 2.57 29.41
N ARG A 26 -7.02 3.07 28.64
CA ARG A 26 -5.64 3.31 29.08
C ARG A 26 -5.26 4.76 28.83
N GLN A 27 -4.24 5.24 29.52
CA GLN A 27 -3.65 6.52 29.18
C GLN A 27 -2.75 6.38 27.93
N GLY A 28 -2.95 7.27 26.95
CA GLY A 28 -2.10 7.44 25.77
C GLY A 28 -0.82 8.20 26.11
N LEU A 29 0.13 8.24 25.17
CA LEU A 29 1.40 8.97 25.33
C LEU A 29 1.20 10.49 25.50
N ASN A 30 0.07 11.01 25.05
CA ASN A 30 -0.36 12.39 25.19
C ASN A 30 -1.17 12.64 26.48
N GLY A 31 -1.20 11.68 27.41
CA GLY A 31 -1.98 11.77 28.65
C GLY A 31 -3.49 11.54 28.49
N LYS A 32 -4.01 11.40 27.26
CA LYS A 32 -5.45 11.23 27.00
C LYS A 32 -5.90 9.78 27.17
N TRP A 33 -7.11 9.56 27.66
CA TRP A 33 -7.67 8.20 27.78
C TRP A 33 -8.09 7.65 26.40
N GLU A 34 -7.54 6.49 26.04
CA GLU A 34 -7.84 5.76 24.81
C GLU A 34 -8.49 4.40 25.13
N SER A 35 -9.45 3.97 24.32
CA SER A 35 -10.05 2.64 24.47
C SER A 35 -9.04 1.52 24.16
N ASN A 36 -8.92 0.55 25.07
CA ASN A 36 -8.08 -0.64 24.87
C ASN A 36 -8.50 -1.46 23.63
N ALA A 37 -9.78 -1.43 23.26
CA ALA A 37 -10.29 -2.09 22.06
C ALA A 37 -9.67 -1.53 20.77
N LYS A 38 -9.51 -0.20 20.67
CA LYS A 38 -8.87 0.45 19.52
C LYS A 38 -7.40 0.03 19.38
N LYS A 39 -6.66 -0.04 20.50
CA LYS A 39 -5.26 -0.52 20.52
C LYS A 39 -5.16 -1.99 20.11
N ALA A 40 -6.05 -2.84 20.62
CA ALA A 40 -6.09 -4.26 20.27
C ALA A 40 -6.38 -4.47 18.78
N LEU A 41 -7.32 -3.70 18.22
CA LEU A 41 -7.61 -3.72 16.78
C LEU A 41 -6.40 -3.27 15.97
N ALA A 42 -5.75 -2.16 16.34
CA ALA A 42 -4.55 -1.68 15.66
C ALA A 42 -3.40 -2.72 15.69
N ARG A 43 -3.22 -3.40 16.83
CA ARG A 43 -2.25 -4.51 16.96
C ARG A 43 -2.61 -5.67 16.02
N LYS A 44 -3.88 -6.10 15.99
CA LYS A 44 -4.36 -7.16 15.08
C LYS A 44 -4.17 -6.78 13.61
N VAL A 45 -4.48 -5.54 13.22
CA VAL A 45 -4.27 -5.04 11.85
C VAL A 45 -2.79 -5.05 11.50
N LYS A 46 -1.92 -4.53 12.38
CA LYS A 46 -0.46 -4.56 12.18
C LYS A 46 0.07 -5.97 12.02
N GLN A 47 -0.37 -6.92 12.86
CA GLN A 47 0.05 -8.31 12.76
C GLN A 47 -0.39 -8.95 11.43
N LYS A 48 -1.62 -8.69 10.99
CA LYS A 48 -2.14 -9.19 9.71
C LYS A 48 -1.40 -8.55 8.52
N SER A 49 -1.14 -7.25 8.56
CA SER A 49 -0.47 -6.54 7.46
C SER A 49 1.00 -6.96 7.30
N LEU A 50 1.70 -7.26 8.40
CA LEU A 50 3.07 -7.80 8.37
C LEU A 50 3.14 -9.14 7.64
N ARG A 51 2.10 -9.99 7.75
CA ARG A 51 2.03 -11.27 7.04
C ARG A 51 1.72 -11.09 5.55
N ILE A 52 0.88 -10.12 5.20
CA ILE A 52 0.40 -9.90 3.82
C ILE A 52 1.44 -9.12 2.99
N GLY A 53 2.19 -8.20 3.60
CA GLY A 53 3.16 -7.34 2.91
C GLY A 53 4.14 -8.09 2.01
N PRO A 54 4.85 -9.12 2.51
CA PRO A 54 5.78 -9.91 1.69
C PRO A 54 5.11 -10.65 0.53
N LEU A 55 3.87 -11.12 0.71
CA LEU A 55 3.12 -11.80 -0.36
C LEU A 55 2.72 -10.82 -1.47
N LEU A 56 2.28 -9.62 -1.11
CA LEU A 56 2.00 -8.56 -2.09
C LEU A 56 3.27 -8.12 -2.81
N ALA A 57 4.39 -7.99 -2.10
CA ALA A 57 5.68 -7.65 -2.70
C ALA A 57 6.16 -8.71 -3.70
N ARG A 58 6.05 -10.00 -3.36
CA ARG A 58 6.35 -11.11 -4.28
C ARG A 58 5.44 -11.09 -5.50
N SER A 59 4.12 -10.97 -5.30
CA SER A 59 3.17 -10.89 -6.41
C SER A 59 3.49 -9.73 -7.34
N LYS A 60 3.82 -8.56 -6.79
CA LYS A 60 4.21 -7.39 -7.58
C LYS A 60 5.51 -7.64 -8.35
N ALA A 61 6.53 -8.23 -7.72
CA ALA A 61 7.78 -8.56 -8.38
C ALA A 61 7.58 -9.53 -9.57
N VAL A 62 6.71 -10.54 -9.43
CA VAL A 62 6.37 -11.45 -10.55
C VAL A 62 5.63 -10.71 -11.67
N GLN A 63 4.71 -9.81 -11.32
CA GLN A 63 4.01 -8.98 -12.31
C GLN A 63 4.97 -8.05 -13.05
N ASP A 64 5.90 -7.42 -12.35
CA ASP A 64 6.92 -6.52 -12.90
C ASP A 64 7.90 -7.30 -13.78
N ALA A 65 8.36 -8.48 -13.36
CA ALA A 65 9.23 -9.35 -14.16
C ALA A 65 8.54 -9.83 -15.45
N SER A 66 7.27 -10.23 -15.38
CA SER A 66 6.49 -10.58 -16.58
C SER A 66 6.29 -9.36 -17.50
N ALA A 67 6.10 -8.16 -16.93
CA ALA A 67 5.99 -6.93 -17.69
C ALA A 67 7.30 -6.62 -18.43
N ALA A 68 8.44 -6.74 -17.74
CA ALA A 68 9.76 -6.51 -18.32
C ALA A 68 10.05 -7.50 -19.45
N ARG A 69 9.76 -8.80 -19.28
CA ARG A 69 9.91 -9.81 -20.34
C ARG A 69 9.05 -9.50 -21.56
N ASN A 70 7.80 -9.10 -21.35
CA ASN A 70 6.90 -8.74 -22.45
C ASN A 70 7.36 -7.46 -23.16
N LEU A 71 7.91 -6.50 -22.42
CA LEU A 71 8.48 -5.28 -22.98
C LEU A 71 9.72 -5.60 -23.83
N ALA A 72 10.64 -6.42 -23.34
CA ALA A 72 11.82 -6.84 -24.09
C ALA A 72 11.46 -7.60 -25.38
N LYS A 73 10.48 -8.52 -25.32
CA LYS A 73 9.94 -9.17 -26.53
C LYS A 73 9.35 -8.17 -27.51
N ALA A 74 8.58 -7.20 -27.00
CA ALA A 74 7.97 -6.16 -27.82
C ALA A 74 9.01 -5.24 -28.47
N GLN A 75 10.13 -4.94 -27.79
CA GLN A 75 11.25 -4.17 -28.33
C GLN A 75 11.97 -4.92 -29.45
N LYS A 76 12.30 -6.20 -29.23
CA LYS A 76 12.89 -7.05 -30.28
C LYS A 76 12.00 -7.11 -31.52
N LEU A 77 10.68 -7.20 -31.35
CA LEU A 77 9.74 -7.14 -32.47
C LEU A 77 9.77 -5.80 -33.20
N VAL A 78 10.01 -4.69 -32.51
CA VAL A 78 10.17 -3.36 -33.15
C VAL A 78 11.47 -3.30 -33.94
N GLU A 79 12.58 -3.77 -33.38
CA GLU A 79 13.89 -3.84 -34.07
C GLU A 79 13.76 -4.64 -35.36
N VAL A 80 13.18 -5.85 -35.27
CA VAL A 80 12.93 -6.69 -36.45
C VAL A 80 11.97 -6.01 -37.44
N LEU A 81 10.95 -5.29 -36.98
CA LEU A 81 10.05 -4.53 -37.87
C LEU A 81 10.72 -3.34 -38.56
N GLN A 82 11.76 -2.75 -37.96
CA GLN A 82 12.51 -1.64 -38.54
C GLN A 82 13.49 -2.12 -39.61
N GLU A 83 14.07 -3.30 -39.42
CA GLU A 83 15.06 -3.92 -40.32
C GLU A 83 14.43 -4.85 -41.37
N ALA A 84 13.14 -5.16 -41.27
CA ALA A 84 12.51 -6.15 -42.14
C ALA A 84 12.29 -5.68 -43.58
N ASP A 85 12.69 -6.55 -44.51
CA ASP A 85 12.35 -6.49 -45.93
C ASP A 85 10.89 -6.94 -46.20
N GLN A 86 10.40 -6.60 -47.40
CA GLN A 86 9.02 -6.84 -47.82
C GLN A 86 8.60 -8.32 -47.76
N GLU A 87 9.54 -9.25 -47.91
CA GLU A 87 9.30 -10.70 -47.91
C GLU A 87 9.05 -11.27 -46.50
N VAL A 88 9.66 -10.66 -45.47
CA VAL A 88 9.58 -11.14 -44.08
C VAL A 88 8.38 -10.53 -43.33
N LEU A 89 7.89 -9.39 -43.81
CA LEU A 89 6.75 -8.67 -43.22
C LEU A 89 5.47 -9.51 -43.02
N PRO A 90 5.03 -10.35 -43.98
CA PRO A 90 3.80 -11.14 -43.83
C PRO A 90 3.88 -12.13 -42.66
N GLN A 91 5.03 -12.78 -42.46
CA GLN A 91 5.24 -13.72 -41.36
C GLN A 91 5.27 -12.99 -40.01
N LEU A 92 5.94 -11.84 -39.95
CA LEU A 92 5.96 -10.99 -38.76
C LEU A 92 4.57 -10.51 -38.37
N LEU A 93 3.76 -10.10 -39.36
CA LEU A 93 2.38 -9.66 -39.13
C LEU A 93 1.48 -10.79 -38.61
N GLN A 94 1.71 -12.03 -39.04
CA GLN A 94 1.02 -13.19 -38.50
C GLN A 94 1.39 -13.44 -37.03
N GLN A 95 2.69 -13.33 -36.69
CA GLN A 95 3.16 -13.40 -35.31
C GLN A 95 2.58 -12.27 -34.44
N LEU A 96 2.45 -11.05 -34.99
CA LEU A 96 1.86 -9.89 -34.32
C LEU A 96 0.32 -9.99 -34.17
N ALA A 97 -0.35 -10.67 -35.10
CA ALA A 97 -1.80 -10.89 -35.03
C ALA A 97 -2.18 -11.94 -33.97
N GLY A 98 -1.34 -12.97 -33.80
CA GLY A 98 -1.49 -14.05 -32.81
C GLY A 98 -0.91 -13.73 -31.43
N GLY A 99 0.26 -13.09 -31.38
CA GLY A 99 0.93 -12.68 -30.16
C GLY A 99 0.40 -11.34 -29.69
N SER A 100 -0.49 -11.32 -28.70
CA SER A 100 -0.97 -10.05 -28.15
C SER A 100 0.16 -9.33 -27.39
N PRO A 101 0.61 -8.14 -27.80
CA PRO A 101 1.35 -7.24 -26.93
C PRO A 101 0.30 -6.52 -26.07
N SER A 102 -0.47 -7.30 -25.30
CA SER A 102 -1.77 -6.88 -24.76
C SER A 102 -1.68 -5.91 -23.60
N ARG A 103 -0.55 -5.82 -22.87
CA ARG A 103 -0.48 -4.87 -21.77
C ARG A 103 -0.43 -3.44 -22.31
N VAL A 104 -1.40 -2.61 -21.88
CA VAL A 104 -1.41 -1.12 -22.03
C VAL A 104 0.00 -0.51 -21.98
N THR A 105 0.83 -0.94 -21.02
CA THR A 105 2.19 -0.42 -20.80
C THR A 105 3.19 -0.73 -21.90
N ALA A 106 3.03 -1.86 -22.61
CA ALA A 106 3.89 -2.20 -23.72
C ALA A 106 3.59 -1.27 -24.91
N LYS A 107 2.32 -1.04 -25.21
CA LYS A 107 1.87 -0.23 -26.36
C LYS A 107 2.34 1.24 -26.27
N ASP A 108 2.26 1.84 -25.08
CA ASP A 108 2.69 3.23 -24.86
C ASP A 108 4.22 3.38 -24.94
N ARG A 109 4.97 2.37 -24.51
CA ARG A 109 6.44 2.40 -24.45
C ARG A 109 7.10 2.05 -25.78
N THR A 110 6.57 1.06 -26.51
CA THR A 110 7.24 0.55 -27.72
C THR A 110 6.76 1.22 -29.00
N ARG A 111 5.66 1.99 -28.97
CA ARG A 111 5.11 2.70 -30.15
C ARG A 111 4.92 1.82 -31.40
N ILE A 112 4.78 0.49 -31.24
CA ILE A 112 4.59 -0.47 -32.35
C ILE A 112 3.50 -0.02 -33.34
N PRO A 113 2.34 0.52 -32.92
CA PRO A 113 1.33 0.99 -33.86
C PRO A 113 1.80 2.11 -34.79
N LYS A 114 2.76 2.93 -34.37
CA LYS A 114 3.35 3.98 -35.21
C LYS A 114 4.24 3.35 -36.28
N PHE A 115 5.15 2.45 -35.87
CA PHE A 115 6.01 1.72 -36.81
C PHE A 115 5.22 0.90 -37.81
N LEU A 116 4.13 0.24 -37.39
CA LEU A 116 3.24 -0.48 -38.30
C LEU A 116 2.55 0.43 -39.33
N ARG A 117 2.24 1.68 -38.96
CA ARG A 117 1.69 2.66 -39.93
C ARG A 117 2.77 3.10 -40.90
N GLU A 118 3.98 3.36 -40.43
CA GLU A 118 5.12 3.74 -41.27
C GLU A 118 5.47 2.63 -42.26
N THR A 119 5.52 1.37 -41.83
CA THR A 119 5.75 0.23 -42.73
C THR A 119 4.59 0.03 -43.71
N ALA A 120 3.34 0.26 -43.30
CA ALA A 120 2.19 0.24 -44.21
C ALA A 120 2.19 1.39 -45.24
N CYS A 121 2.84 2.52 -44.94
CA CYS A 121 3.07 3.59 -45.90
C CYS A 121 4.19 3.23 -46.90
N LYS A 122 5.25 2.56 -46.44
CA LYS A 122 6.35 2.09 -47.30
C LYS A 122 5.90 0.97 -48.24
N PHE A 123 5.05 0.05 -47.77
CA PHE A 123 4.60 -1.13 -48.51
C PHE A 123 3.06 -1.17 -48.64
N PRO A 124 2.49 -0.60 -49.73
CA PRO A 124 1.03 -0.44 -49.84
C PRO A 124 0.27 -1.76 -49.88
N GLY A 125 0.88 -2.85 -50.39
CA GLY A 125 0.27 -4.19 -50.44
C GLY A 125 -0.03 -4.81 -49.06
N ILE A 126 0.55 -4.25 -47.99
CA ILE A 126 0.46 -4.81 -46.64
C ILE A 126 -0.48 -4.01 -45.74
N LYS A 127 -0.90 -2.82 -46.20
CA LYS A 127 -1.82 -1.92 -45.50
C LYS A 127 -3.14 -2.58 -45.08
N SER A 128 -3.67 -3.48 -45.92
CA SER A 128 -4.89 -4.25 -45.66
C SER A 128 -4.75 -5.20 -44.46
N LYS A 129 -3.55 -5.77 -44.25
CA LYS A 129 -3.25 -6.69 -43.15
C LYS A 129 -2.92 -5.95 -41.85
N VAL A 130 -2.33 -4.77 -41.93
CA VAL A 130 -1.94 -3.96 -40.76
C VAL A 130 -3.12 -3.29 -40.07
N LYS A 131 -4.05 -2.72 -40.85
CA LYS A 131 -5.22 -1.99 -40.32
C LYS A 131 -6.06 -2.78 -39.29
N PRO A 132 -6.44 -4.06 -39.53
CA PRO A 132 -7.21 -4.83 -38.55
C PRO A 132 -6.42 -5.13 -37.28
N ILE A 133 -5.09 -5.34 -37.36
CA ILE A 133 -4.22 -5.56 -36.20
C ILE A 133 -4.23 -4.31 -35.30
N ILE A 134 -4.03 -3.13 -35.88
CA ILE A 134 -4.05 -1.86 -35.15
C ILE A 134 -5.41 -1.63 -34.49
N GLN A 135 -6.52 -1.91 -35.20
CA GLN A 135 -7.87 -1.77 -34.66
C GLN A 135 -8.13 -2.74 -33.49
N LYS A 136 -7.76 -4.02 -33.63
CA LYS A 136 -7.87 -5.02 -32.56
C LYS A 136 -7.12 -4.56 -31.31
N TRP A 137 -5.88 -4.09 -31.48
CA TRP A 137 -5.10 -3.57 -30.36
C TRP A 137 -5.64 -2.27 -29.78
N HIS A 138 -6.33 -1.44 -30.58
CA HIS A 138 -7.01 -0.25 -30.07
C HIS A 138 -8.22 -0.62 -29.21
N LYS A 139 -9.05 -1.57 -29.65
CA LYS A 139 -10.18 -2.08 -28.85
C LYS A 139 -9.70 -2.64 -27.51
N ILE A 140 -8.71 -3.53 -27.53
CA ILE A 140 -8.12 -4.11 -26.30
C ILE A 140 -7.60 -3.00 -25.37
N TYR A 141 -6.89 -2.02 -25.91
CA TYR A 141 -6.37 -0.89 -25.13
C TYR A 141 -7.49 -0.08 -24.46
N VAL A 142 -8.55 0.25 -25.20
CA VAL A 142 -9.71 1.01 -24.66
C VAL A 142 -10.40 0.22 -23.55
N GLU A 143 -10.61 -1.08 -23.76
CA GLU A 143 -11.22 -1.97 -22.76
C GLU A 143 -10.35 -2.10 -21.50
N GLU A 144 -9.04 -2.32 -21.64
CA GLU A 144 -8.13 -2.41 -20.49
C GLU A 144 -8.05 -1.09 -19.72
N ARG A 145 -7.99 0.05 -20.43
CA ARG A 145 -8.00 1.38 -19.80
C ARG A 145 -9.30 1.63 -19.04
N ALA A 146 -10.45 1.26 -19.63
CA ALA A 146 -11.74 1.37 -18.98
C ALA A 146 -11.82 0.51 -17.71
N LYS A 147 -11.30 -0.73 -17.76
CA LYS A 147 -11.19 -1.61 -16.58
C LYS A 147 -10.31 -0.99 -15.48
N GLN A 148 -9.14 -0.43 -15.83
CA GLN A 148 -8.27 0.24 -14.86
C GLN A 148 -8.94 1.45 -14.22
N ILE A 149 -9.65 2.27 -15.00
CA ILE A 149 -10.40 3.42 -14.48
C ILE A 149 -11.54 2.96 -13.56
N GLY A 150 -12.26 1.90 -13.96
CA GLY A 150 -13.33 1.30 -13.15
C GLY A 150 -12.83 0.79 -11.80
N GLN A 151 -11.75 0.00 -11.80
CA GLN A 151 -11.13 -0.52 -10.58
C GLN A 151 -10.63 0.60 -9.67
N LYS A 152 -10.01 1.65 -10.22
CA LYS A 152 -9.60 2.83 -9.44
C LYS A 152 -10.80 3.53 -8.81
N LYS A 153 -11.89 3.76 -9.57
CA LYS A 153 -13.12 4.39 -9.05
C LYS A 153 -13.77 3.53 -7.95
N GLU A 154 -13.80 2.21 -8.12
CA GLU A 154 -14.36 1.29 -7.14
C GLU A 154 -13.53 1.22 -5.86
N ALA A 155 -12.19 1.20 -5.97
CA ALA A 155 -11.28 1.28 -4.84
C ALA A 155 -11.46 2.58 -4.04
N VAL A 156 -11.60 3.71 -4.74
CA VAL A 156 -11.87 5.03 -4.11
C VAL A 156 -13.23 5.03 -3.40
N LYS A 157 -14.28 4.46 -4.00
CA LYS A 157 -15.59 4.32 -3.36
C LYS A 157 -15.54 3.45 -2.10
N ARG A 158 -14.83 2.32 -2.13
CA ARG A 158 -14.64 1.45 -0.96
C ARG A 158 -13.84 2.13 0.15
N SER A 159 -12.80 2.89 -0.19
CA SER A 159 -12.02 3.66 0.78
C SER A 159 -12.87 4.73 1.49
N ARG A 160 -13.83 5.36 0.81
CA ARG A 160 -14.71 6.38 1.41
C ARG A 160 -15.78 5.79 2.32
N LYS A 161 -16.24 4.56 2.07
CA LYS A 161 -17.23 3.87 2.91
C LYS A 161 -16.64 3.25 4.19
N GLY A 162 -15.31 3.25 4.36
CA GLY A 162 -14.61 2.57 5.47
C GLY A 162 -14.31 3.44 6.71
N THR A 163 -14.51 4.76 6.65
CA THR A 163 -14.50 5.61 7.84
C THR A 163 -15.92 5.71 8.36
N PRO A 164 -16.34 4.99 9.41
CA PRO A 164 -17.51 5.42 10.14
C PRO A 164 -17.20 6.82 10.66
N ALA A 165 -17.93 7.81 10.15
CA ALA A 165 -18.04 9.08 10.82
C ALA A 165 -18.45 8.74 12.26
N THR A 166 -17.50 8.88 13.20
CA THR A 166 -17.81 8.82 14.63
C THR A 166 -18.49 10.15 14.95
N SER A 167 -19.70 10.33 14.41
CA SER A 167 -20.74 11.13 15.03
C SER A 167 -21.37 10.23 16.08
N GLN A 168 -20.63 9.95 17.14
CA GLN A 168 -21.26 9.53 18.39
C GLN A 168 -21.70 10.81 19.06
N SER A 169 -22.99 11.10 18.89
CA SER A 169 -23.80 11.73 19.92
C SER A 169 -23.27 11.34 21.30
N ARG A 170 -22.79 12.34 22.03
CA ARG A 170 -22.27 12.24 23.39
C ARG A 170 -23.44 11.87 24.30
N PRO A 171 -23.57 10.63 24.82
CA PRO A 171 -24.52 10.35 25.88
C PRO A 171 -23.89 10.89 27.17
N GLY A 172 -24.69 11.56 28.01
CA GLY A 172 -24.26 12.35 29.16
C GLY A 172 -23.06 11.78 29.93
N LEU A 173 -21.99 12.58 29.99
CA LEU A 173 -20.93 12.42 30.99
C LEU A 173 -21.54 12.68 32.38
N PRO A 174 -21.36 11.79 33.36
CA PRO A 174 -21.45 12.17 34.75
C PRO A 174 -20.37 13.23 35.02
N LEU A 175 -20.74 14.26 35.78
CA LEU A 175 -19.89 15.41 36.13
C LEU A 175 -18.45 15.00 36.46
N GLU A 176 -17.51 15.76 35.91
CA GLU A 176 -16.14 15.77 36.40
C GLU A 176 -16.12 15.99 37.92
N PRO A 177 -15.30 15.25 38.69
CA PRO A 177 -14.90 15.73 40.00
C PRO A 177 -14.04 16.98 39.80
N GLN A 178 -14.54 18.11 40.30
CA GLN A 178 -13.85 19.40 40.39
C GLN A 178 -12.40 19.24 40.84
N PRO A 179 -11.42 19.90 40.20
CA PRO A 179 -10.08 20.02 40.75
C PRO A 179 -10.15 20.89 42.01
N SER A 180 -9.88 20.28 43.16
CA SER A 180 -9.59 21.01 44.40
C SER A 180 -8.43 21.99 44.17
N GLU A 181 -8.65 23.24 44.56
CA GLU A 181 -7.65 24.31 44.51
C GLU A 181 -6.34 23.93 45.24
N PRO A 182 -5.19 24.47 44.80
CA PRO A 182 -3.89 24.15 45.37
C PRO A 182 -3.62 25.03 46.59
N THR A 183 -3.53 24.42 47.78
CA THR A 183 -2.94 25.09 48.96
C THR A 183 -1.60 24.42 49.27
N GLY A 184 -0.50 25.10 48.96
CA GLY A 184 0.82 24.70 49.43
C GLY A 184 1.98 25.26 48.59
N PRO A 185 2.91 26.02 49.18
CA PRO A 185 4.00 26.65 48.44
C PRO A 185 4.98 25.61 47.89
N VAL A 186 5.28 25.78 46.61
CA VAL A 186 6.27 25.03 45.85
C VAL A 186 7.66 25.31 46.43
N HIS A 187 8.21 24.37 47.20
CA HIS A 187 9.63 24.34 47.50
C HIS A 187 10.38 23.94 46.22
N ARG A 188 10.89 24.93 45.48
CA ARG A 188 11.79 24.73 44.35
C ARG A 188 13.13 24.19 44.87
N SER A 189 13.39 22.90 44.69
CA SER A 189 14.76 22.36 44.69
C SER A 189 15.26 22.30 43.25
N PRO A 190 16.44 22.86 42.91
CA PRO A 190 16.98 22.78 41.56
C PRO A 190 17.60 21.40 41.34
N ALA A 191 16.85 20.48 40.71
CA ALA A 191 17.38 19.23 40.20
C ALA A 191 18.22 19.49 38.94
N ARG A 192 19.52 19.70 39.19
CA ARG A 192 20.70 19.47 38.34
C ARG A 192 20.40 18.86 36.96
N LEU A 193 20.44 19.71 35.93
CA LEU A 193 20.58 19.34 34.52
C LEU A 193 21.84 18.48 34.33
N GLN A 194 21.70 17.16 34.28
CA GLN A 194 22.74 16.30 33.74
C GLN A 194 22.58 16.24 32.22
N LYS A 195 23.46 16.97 31.53
CA LYS A 195 23.65 16.86 30.08
C LYS A 195 24.06 15.42 29.76
N ALA A 196 23.29 14.74 28.92
CA ALA A 196 23.68 13.43 28.38
C ALA A 196 24.96 13.57 27.54
N PRO A 197 25.95 12.68 27.69
CA PRO A 197 27.16 12.73 26.89
C PRO A 197 26.89 12.36 25.43
N MET A 198 27.45 13.18 24.55
CA MET A 198 27.49 13.08 23.10
C MET A 198 28.01 11.70 22.67
N ARG A 199 27.18 10.88 22.01
CA ARG A 199 27.65 9.64 21.37
C ARG A 199 28.50 10.00 20.16
N GLN A 200 29.81 9.90 20.29
CA GLN A 200 30.73 9.90 19.15
C GLN A 200 30.44 8.67 18.27
N ARG A 201 30.08 8.91 17.01
CA ARG A 201 29.98 7.87 15.99
C ARG A 201 31.40 7.47 15.58
N ARG A 202 31.86 6.30 16.00
CA ARG A 202 33.00 5.63 15.36
C ARG A 202 32.56 5.16 13.97
N ILE A 203 33.08 5.81 12.94
CA ILE A 203 33.06 5.32 11.57
C ILE A 203 34.25 4.38 11.45
N THR A 204 34.01 3.07 11.40
CA THR A 204 35.03 2.11 10.98
C THR A 204 34.93 1.94 9.47
N PHE A 205 35.88 2.52 8.74
CA PHE A 205 36.15 2.17 7.35
C PHE A 205 36.78 0.76 7.35
N PHE A 206 36.08 -0.19 6.76
CA PHE A 206 36.65 -1.49 6.39
C PHE A 206 36.96 -1.43 4.91
N MET A 207 38.23 -1.20 4.57
CA MET A 207 38.78 -1.55 3.25
C MET A 207 39.30 -2.98 3.36
N HIS A 208 38.91 -3.85 2.44
CA HIS A 208 39.63 -5.08 2.15
C HIS A 208 39.99 -5.06 0.67
N SER A 209 41.28 -5.29 0.45
CA SER A 209 41.95 -5.54 -0.82
C SER A 209 41.46 -6.85 -1.46
#